data_AF-A0A920NTB9-F1
#
_entry.id   AF-A0A920NTB9-F1
#
_cell.length_a   1.000
_cell.length_b   1.000
_cell.length_c   1.000
_cell.angle_alpha   90.00
_cell.angle_beta   90.00
_cell.angle_gamma   90.00
#
_symmetry.space_group_name_H-M   'P 1'
#
loop_
_entity.id
_entity.type
_entity.pdbx_description
1 polymer ?
#
loop_
_entity_poly.entity_id
_entity_poly.type
_entity_poly.pdbx_seq_one_letter_code
_entity_poly.pdbx_strand_id
1 'polypeptide(L)'
;MWAYGHKPSYNIVSEVGHLPPPPGHISTGNGLSVAGPLARSPEDIEIAMDIVAAPQGQDNIAWSFKLPEARSKKIEDLKIAVWPEEDYAEVDSETSKLILATVEDLKSAGANIENANPPFSFLKIQMMYTASYLILSC
;
A
#
# COMPACT_ATOMS: atom_id res chain seq x y z
N MET A 1 13.15 -16.67 -4.73
CA MET A 1 13.87 -15.37 -4.73
C MET A 1 12.94 -14.35 -4.07
N TRP A 2 13.35 -13.64 -3.04
CA TRP A 2 12.46 -12.78 -2.21
C TRP A 2 12.52 -11.32 -2.68
N ALA A 3 11.42 -10.57 -2.69
CA ALA A 3 11.42 -9.18 -3.14
C ALA A 3 10.62 -8.29 -2.19
N TYR A 4 10.89 -6.99 -2.23
CA TYR A 4 10.12 -5.93 -1.59
C TYR A 4 9.20 -5.30 -2.63
N GLY A 5 7.98 -4.94 -2.23
CA GLY A 5 7.03 -4.22 -3.07
C GLY A 5 6.40 -3.07 -2.30
N HIS A 6 6.33 -1.90 -2.93
CA HIS A 6 5.67 -0.75 -2.35
C HIS A 6 4.47 -0.34 -3.20
N LYS A 7 3.29 -0.33 -2.57
CA LYS A 7 2.04 0.16 -3.17
C LYS A 7 1.80 1.59 -2.66
N PRO A 8 2.25 2.63 -3.37
CA PRO A 8 2.25 3.99 -2.85
C PRO A 8 0.84 4.57 -2.65
N SER A 9 0.80 5.80 -2.14
CA SER A 9 -0.45 6.58 -2.09
C SER A 9 -1.02 6.77 -3.49
N TYR A 10 -2.34 6.79 -3.61
CA TYR A 10 -3.03 6.92 -4.89
C TYR A 10 -2.59 8.17 -5.66
N ASN A 11 -2.42 8.03 -6.98
CA ASN A 11 -2.05 9.09 -7.92
C ASN A 11 -0.69 9.80 -7.71
N ILE A 12 0.21 9.27 -6.87
CA ILE A 12 1.56 9.85 -6.75
C ILE A 12 2.56 9.28 -7.77
N VAL A 13 2.20 8.21 -8.49
CA VAL A 13 2.98 7.64 -9.61
C VAL A 13 2.08 7.62 -10.83
N SER A 14 2.56 8.12 -11.96
CA SER A 14 1.79 8.13 -13.21
C SER A 14 1.66 6.73 -13.79
N GLU A 15 0.44 6.35 -14.14
CA GLU A 15 0.12 5.10 -14.88
C GLU A 15 -0.12 5.35 -16.38
N VAL A 16 0.12 6.58 -16.86
CA VAL A 16 -0.06 6.93 -18.28
C VAL A 16 0.89 6.10 -19.14
N GLY A 17 0.32 5.39 -20.11
CA GLY A 17 1.07 4.51 -21.02
C GLY A 17 1.34 3.11 -20.47
N HIS A 18 0.92 2.79 -19.24
CA HIS A 18 1.12 1.45 -18.66
C HIS A 18 0.24 0.39 -19.34
N LEU A 19 -1.05 0.70 -19.58
CA LEU A 19 -1.96 -0.12 -20.39
C LEU A 19 -2.90 0.81 -21.17
N PRO A 20 -2.87 0.83 -22.52
CA PRO A 20 -3.83 1.63 -23.27
C PRO A 20 -5.23 1.03 -23.13
N PRO A 21 -6.27 1.83 -22.85
CA PRO A 21 -7.63 1.34 -22.87
C PRO A 21 -8.01 0.95 -24.32
N PRO A 22 -9.03 0.09 -24.51
CA PRO A 22 -9.55 -0.21 -25.84
C PRO A 22 -9.92 1.07 -26.61
N PRO A 23 -9.83 1.09 -27.96
CA PRO A 23 -10.20 2.27 -28.75
C PRO A 23 -11.60 2.78 -28.40
N GLY A 24 -11.74 4.08 -28.18
CA GLY A 24 -13.01 4.73 -27.84
C GLY A 24 -13.37 4.73 -26.35
N HIS A 25 -12.56 4.13 -25.48
CA HIS A 25 -12.74 4.26 -24.03
C HIS A 25 -12.26 5.62 -23.52
N ILE A 26 -13.12 6.28 -22.74
CA ILE A 26 -12.75 7.43 -21.92
C ILE A 26 -12.46 6.88 -20.52
N SER A 27 -11.18 6.73 -20.16
CA SER A 27 -10.82 6.35 -18.79
C SER A 27 -10.93 7.58 -17.88
N THR A 28 -11.83 7.53 -16.90
CA THR A 28 -12.01 8.58 -15.89
C THR A 28 -11.22 8.30 -14.60
N GLY A 29 -10.36 7.29 -14.61
CA GLY A 29 -9.51 6.89 -13.49
C GLY A 29 -9.37 5.37 -13.36
N ASN A 30 -8.54 4.92 -12.43
CA ASN A 30 -8.06 3.53 -12.38
C ASN A 30 -8.70 2.73 -11.22
N GLY A 31 -9.85 3.19 -10.70
CA GLY A 31 -10.64 2.45 -9.71
C GLY A 31 -10.00 2.19 -8.34
N LEU A 32 -8.81 2.73 -8.06
CA LEU A 32 -7.88 2.50 -6.91
C LEU A 32 -6.56 1.77 -7.28
N SER A 33 -6.35 1.40 -8.54
CA SER A 33 -5.04 0.94 -9.02
C SER A 33 -3.96 1.99 -8.76
N VAL A 34 -2.74 1.52 -8.50
CA VAL A 34 -1.54 2.34 -8.46
C VAL A 34 -0.37 1.56 -9.04
N ALA A 35 0.56 2.27 -9.68
CA ALA A 35 1.89 1.74 -9.98
C ALA A 35 2.84 1.97 -8.79
N GLY A 36 3.77 1.04 -8.58
CA GLY A 36 4.78 1.13 -7.54
C GLY A 36 5.95 0.16 -7.77
N PRO A 37 7.11 0.40 -7.14
CA PRO A 37 8.32 -0.36 -7.42
C PRO A 37 8.34 -1.74 -6.74
N LEU A 38 9.05 -2.66 -7.38
CA LEU A 38 9.48 -3.95 -6.83
C LEU A 38 11.01 -4.00 -6.86
N ALA A 39 11.64 -4.32 -5.73
CA ALA A 39 13.10 -4.32 -5.63
C ALA A 39 13.64 -5.39 -4.66
N ARG A 40 14.96 -5.48 -4.56
CA ARG A 40 15.67 -6.48 -3.74
C ARG A 40 16.02 -5.96 -2.34
N SER A 41 15.83 -4.68 -2.08
CA SER A 41 16.07 -4.03 -0.79
C SER A 41 15.08 -2.87 -0.56
N PRO A 42 14.82 -2.47 0.69
CA PRO A 42 14.05 -1.26 0.99
C PRO A 42 14.71 0.03 0.46
N GLU A 43 16.04 0.09 0.43
CA GLU A 43 16.79 1.24 -0.08
C GLU A 43 16.57 1.41 -1.59
N ASP A 44 16.53 0.31 -2.35
CA ASP A 44 16.19 0.36 -3.78
C ASP A 44 14.74 0.81 -4.02
N ILE A 45 13.81 0.48 -3.10
CA ILE A 45 12.43 0.99 -3.15
C ILE A 45 12.41 2.51 -2.95
N GLU A 46 13.18 3.03 -1.98
CA GLU A 46 13.28 4.47 -1.71
C GLU A 46 13.83 5.21 -2.93
N ILE A 47 14.94 4.75 -3.51
CA ILE A 47 15.52 5.33 -4.73
C ILE A 47 14.53 5.31 -5.89
N ALA A 48 13.83 4.18 -6.09
CA ALA A 48 12.85 4.08 -7.17
C ALA A 48 11.70 5.08 -6.95
N MET A 49 11.22 5.25 -5.72
CA MET A 49 10.17 6.21 -5.38
C MET A 49 10.62 7.66 -5.61
N ASP A 50 11.86 8.02 -5.29
CA ASP A 50 12.41 9.36 -5.56
C ASP A 50 12.42 9.70 -7.06
N ILE A 51 12.48 8.68 -7.93
CA ILE A 51 12.47 8.85 -9.38
C ILE A 51 11.04 8.91 -9.93
N VAL A 52 10.16 7.99 -9.50
CA VAL A 52 8.84 7.79 -10.14
C VAL A 52 7.71 8.58 -9.49
N ALA A 53 7.91 9.12 -8.28
CA ALA A 53 6.89 9.90 -7.59
C ALA A 53 6.76 11.29 -8.22
N ALA A 54 5.75 11.47 -9.06
CA ALA A 54 5.43 12.73 -9.70
C ALA A 54 3.95 12.80 -10.07
N PRO A 55 3.38 14.03 -10.16
CA PRO A 55 2.08 14.24 -10.77
C PRO A 55 2.02 13.67 -12.19
N GLN A 56 0.84 13.24 -12.62
CA GLN A 56 0.64 12.91 -14.03
C GLN A 56 0.92 14.13 -14.90
N GLY A 57 1.48 13.92 -16.10
CA GLY A 57 1.90 15.02 -16.97
C GLY A 57 0.81 16.04 -17.31
N GLN A 58 -0.44 15.58 -17.43
CA GLN A 58 -1.61 16.45 -17.67
C GLN A 58 -2.03 17.28 -16.45
N ASP A 59 -1.71 16.82 -15.24
CA ASP A 59 -2.13 17.45 -14.00
C ASP A 59 -1.02 18.30 -13.35
N ASN A 60 0.22 18.21 -13.84
CA ASN A 60 1.39 18.83 -13.21
C ASN A 60 1.35 20.37 -13.14
N ILE A 61 0.50 21.01 -13.96
CA ILE A 61 0.25 22.46 -13.93
C ILE A 61 -0.61 22.82 -12.72
N ALA A 62 -1.54 21.94 -12.34
CA ALA A 62 -2.52 22.20 -11.30
C ALA A 62 -2.05 21.74 -9.91
N TRP A 63 -1.18 20.74 -9.82
CA TRP A 63 -0.67 20.25 -8.53
C TRP A 63 0.76 19.73 -8.60
N SER A 64 1.43 19.83 -7.45
CA SER A 64 2.73 19.22 -7.18
C SER A 64 2.78 18.75 -5.73
N PHE A 65 3.73 17.87 -5.43
CA PHE A 65 3.96 17.40 -4.07
C PHE A 65 5.45 17.11 -3.87
N LYS A 66 5.83 17.07 -2.60
CA LYS A 66 7.13 16.57 -2.16
C LYS A 66 6.85 15.47 -1.15
N LEU A 67 7.48 14.31 -1.32
CA LEU A 67 7.38 13.25 -0.32
C LEU A 67 8.01 13.75 0.99
N PRO A 68 7.32 13.60 2.13
CA PRO A 68 7.91 13.93 3.42
C PRO A 68 9.01 12.92 3.75
N GLU A 69 10.02 13.39 4.49
CA GLU A 69 11.00 12.53 5.12
C GLU A 69 10.32 11.47 6.03
N ALA A 70 11.02 10.37 6.27
CA ALA A 70 10.56 9.35 7.21
C ALA A 70 10.23 9.96 8.58
N ARG A 71 9.01 9.70 9.07
CA ARG A 71 8.50 10.25 10.32
C ARG A 71 9.21 9.74 11.57
N SER A 72 9.90 8.60 11.44
CA SER A 72 10.71 7.99 12.47
C SER A 72 12.00 7.46 11.84
N LYS A 73 13.10 7.55 12.58
CA LYS A 73 14.40 6.94 12.25
C LYS A 73 14.84 5.89 13.29
N LYS A 74 14.00 5.65 14.29
CA LYS A 74 14.29 4.81 15.46
C LYS A 74 13.12 3.87 15.71
N ILE A 75 13.42 2.62 16.05
CA ILE A 75 12.37 1.61 16.25
C ILE A 75 11.49 1.99 17.45
N GLU A 76 12.08 2.60 18.47
CA GLU A 76 11.42 3.01 19.71
C GLU A 76 10.35 4.10 19.51
N ASP A 77 10.44 4.85 18.41
CA ASP A 77 9.48 5.89 18.05
C ASP A 77 8.27 5.32 17.26
N LEU A 78 8.34 4.05 16.83
CA LEU A 78 7.29 3.41 16.03
C LEU A 78 6.10 2.99 16.92
N LYS A 79 4.89 3.31 16.44
CA LYS A 79 3.62 2.81 16.96
C LYS A 79 2.99 1.90 15.91
N ILE A 80 2.94 0.62 16.19
CA ILE A 80 2.57 -0.42 15.23
C ILE A 80 1.30 -1.11 15.74
N ALA A 81 0.23 -1.01 14.97
CA ALA A 81 -1.00 -1.75 15.23
C ALA A 81 -0.97 -3.09 14.46
N VAL A 82 -1.30 -4.19 15.12
CA VAL A 82 -1.25 -5.55 14.56
C VAL A 82 -2.67 -6.15 14.56
N TRP A 83 -3.08 -6.72 13.43
CA TRP A 83 -4.37 -7.40 13.27
C TRP A 83 -4.13 -8.80 12.70
N PRO A 84 -3.72 -9.77 13.54
CA PRO A 84 -3.25 -11.07 13.05
C PRO A 84 -4.37 -12.07 12.77
N GLU A 85 -5.57 -11.83 13.32
CA GLU A 85 -6.71 -12.73 13.25
C GLU A 85 -7.91 -12.02 12.61
N GLU A 86 -8.45 -12.60 11.54
CA GLU A 86 -9.66 -12.13 10.86
C GLU A 86 -10.44 -13.33 10.30
N ASP A 87 -11.63 -13.57 10.83
CA ASP A 87 -12.47 -14.73 10.48
C ASP A 87 -12.84 -14.77 8.98
N TYR A 88 -13.02 -13.61 8.35
CA TYR A 88 -13.36 -13.54 6.92
C TYR A 88 -12.15 -13.85 6.02
N ALA A 89 -10.93 -13.66 6.51
CA ALA A 89 -9.69 -13.80 5.77
C ALA A 89 -8.68 -14.61 6.59
N GLU A 90 -9.03 -15.87 6.84
CA GLU A 90 -8.20 -16.78 7.63
C GLU A 90 -6.77 -16.85 7.07
N VAL A 91 -5.80 -16.74 7.97
CA VAL A 91 -4.38 -16.76 7.65
C VAL A 91 -3.83 -18.14 7.99
N ASP A 92 -3.06 -18.74 7.08
CA ASP A 92 -2.46 -20.04 7.34
C ASP A 92 -1.48 -19.99 8.54
N SER A 93 -1.26 -21.14 9.15
CA SER A 93 -0.48 -21.21 10.39
C SER A 93 1.00 -20.85 10.23
N GLU A 94 1.58 -21.02 9.04
CA GLU A 94 3.00 -20.68 8.80
C GLU A 94 3.15 -19.16 8.68
N THR A 95 2.28 -18.52 7.90
CA THR A 95 2.21 -17.05 7.78
C THR A 95 1.93 -16.40 9.13
N SER A 96 0.96 -16.92 9.88
CA SER A 96 0.62 -16.40 11.21
C SER A 96 1.81 -16.45 12.18
N LYS A 97 2.57 -17.56 12.18
CA LYS A 97 3.78 -17.68 13.02
C LYS A 97 4.85 -16.65 12.65
N LEU A 98 5.06 -16.41 11.35
CA LEU A 98 6.05 -15.42 10.89
C LEU A 98 5.65 -13.98 11.26
N ILE A 99 4.36 -13.65 11.15
CA ILE A 99 3.84 -12.35 11.59
C ILE A 99 4.09 -12.16 13.09
N LEU A 100 3.71 -13.14 13.91
CA LEU A 100 3.88 -13.06 15.36
C LEU A 100 5.34 -13.03 15.80
N ALA A 101 6.23 -13.76 15.12
CA ALA A 101 7.68 -13.67 15.36
C ALA A 101 8.23 -12.27 15.05
N THR A 102 7.81 -11.68 13.92
CA THR A 102 8.21 -10.31 13.53
C THR A 102 7.74 -9.29 14.57
N VAL A 103 6.53 -9.47 15.12
CA VAL A 103 5.99 -8.62 16.19
C VAL A 103 6.86 -8.70 17.45
N GLU A 104 7.29 -9.89 17.85
CA GLU A 104 8.14 -10.07 19.02
C GLU A 104 9.54 -9.48 18.81
N ASP A 105 10.11 -9.63 17.61
CA ASP A 105 11.39 -9.00 17.25
C ASP A 105 11.32 -7.48 17.34
N LEU A 106 10.26 -6.86 16.80
CA LEU A 106 10.04 -5.41 16.86
C LEU A 106 9.82 -4.92 18.30
N LYS A 107 9.07 -5.68 19.10
CA LYS A 107 8.83 -5.37 20.51
C LYS A 107 10.12 -5.45 21.32
N SER A 108 10.93 -6.48 21.09
CA SER A 108 12.25 -6.66 21.71
C SER A 108 13.22 -5.55 21.34
N ALA A 109 13.10 -5.01 20.12
CA ALA A 109 13.83 -3.83 19.66
C ALA A 109 13.27 -2.48 20.16
N GLY A 110 12.20 -2.50 20.96
CA GLY A 110 11.66 -1.32 21.65
C GLY A 110 10.46 -0.63 20.98
N ALA A 111 9.91 -1.18 19.90
CA ALA A 111 8.73 -0.62 19.26
C ALA A 111 7.50 -0.66 20.18
N ASN A 112 6.62 0.33 20.05
CA ASN A 112 5.31 0.32 20.71
C ASN A 112 4.31 -0.44 19.84
N ILE A 113 3.81 -1.58 20.34
CA ILE A 113 2.91 -2.46 19.60
C ILE A 113 1.57 -2.58 20.33
N GLU A 114 0.49 -2.46 19.58
CA GLU A 114 -0.88 -2.69 20.05
C GLU A 114 -1.65 -3.62 19.11
N ASN A 115 -2.60 -4.38 19.65
CA ASN A 115 -3.55 -5.10 18.80
C ASN A 115 -4.57 -4.10 18.25
N ALA A 116 -4.74 -4.09 16.93
CA ALA A 116 -5.71 -3.25 16.26
C ALA A 116 -7.13 -3.74 16.53
N ASN A 117 -8.04 -2.80 16.75
CA ASN A 117 -9.48 -3.08 16.75
C ASN A 117 -10.19 -2.05 15.86
N PRO A 118 -10.17 -2.23 14.53
CA PRO A 118 -10.75 -1.26 13.61
C PRO A 118 -12.27 -1.11 13.84
N PRO A 119 -12.84 0.09 13.65
CA PRO A 119 -14.26 0.34 13.88
C PRO A 119 -15.18 -0.22 12.77
N PHE A 120 -14.67 -1.13 11.94
CA PHE A 120 -15.35 -1.74 10.80
C PHE A 120 -14.88 -3.18 10.63
N SER A 121 -15.76 -4.07 10.17
CA SER A 121 -15.40 -5.46 9.87
C SER A 121 -14.69 -5.56 8.51
N PHE A 122 -13.78 -6.51 8.37
CA PHE A 122 -13.10 -6.76 7.10
C PHE A 122 -14.08 -7.10 5.97
N LEU A 123 -15.12 -7.88 6.26
CA LEU A 123 -16.20 -8.17 5.31
C LEU A 123 -16.81 -6.88 4.72
N LYS A 124 -17.04 -5.85 5.54
CA LYS A 124 -17.61 -4.58 5.06
C LYS A 124 -16.63 -3.86 4.13
N ILE A 125 -15.33 -3.89 4.42
CA ILE A 125 -14.28 -3.35 3.53
C ILE A 125 -14.30 -4.09 2.19
N GLN A 126 -14.29 -5.43 2.23
CA GLN A 126 -14.26 -6.26 1.04
C GLN A 126 -15.50 -6.05 0.16
N MET A 127 -16.69 -5.96 0.77
CA MET A 127 -17.93 -5.66 0.04
C MET A 127 -17.87 -4.30 -0.65
N MET A 128 -17.37 -3.28 0.04
CA MET A 128 -17.22 -1.93 -0.52
C MET A 128 -16.22 -1.90 -1.68
N TYR A 129 -15.07 -2.56 -1.53
CA TYR A 129 -14.08 -2.69 -2.59
C TYR A 129 -14.66 -3.40 -3.82
N THR A 130 -15.32 -4.54 -3.62
CA THR A 130 -15.88 -5.35 -4.71
C THR A 130 -17.06 -4.66 -5.40
N ALA A 131 -17.93 -4.00 -4.64
CA ALA A 131 -19.04 -3.21 -5.20
C ALA A 131 -18.54 -2.08 -6.09
N SER A 132 -17.42 -1.44 -5.72
CA SER A 132 -16.81 -0.38 -6.53
C SER A 132 -16.32 -0.91 -7.89
N TYR A 133 -15.76 -2.13 -7.94
CA TYR A 133 -15.35 -2.76 -9.20
C TYR A 133 -16.55 -3.22 -10.07
N LEU A 134 -17.65 -3.69 -9.46
CA LEU A 134 -18.87 -4.08 -10.18
C LEU A 134 -19.61 -2.88 -10.77
N ILE A 135 -19.60 -1.73 -10.11
CA ILE A 135 -20.22 -0.49 -10.63
C ILE A 135 -19.41 0.10 -11.79
N LEU A 136 -18.09 -0.10 -11.81
CA LEU A 136 -17.20 0.36 -12.89
C LEU A 136 -17.21 -0.55 -14.13
N SER A 137 -17.88 -1.70 -14.08
CA SER A 137 -17.99 -2.67 -15.19
C SER A 137 -19.41 -2.80 -15.76
N CYS A 138 -20.33 -1.93 -15.36
CA CYS A 138 -21.68 -1.80 -15.93
C CYS A 138 -21.85 -0.48 -16.67
#